data_AF-A0A9E7G5Y1-F1
#
_entry.id   AF-A0A9E7G5Y1-F1
#
_cell.length_a   1.000
_cell.length_b   1.000
_cell.length_c   1.000
_cell.angle_alpha   90.00
_cell.angle_beta   90.00
_cell.angle_gamma   90.00
#
_symmetry.space_group_name_H-M   'P 1'
#
loop_
_entity.id
_entity.type
_entity.pdbx_description
1 polymer ?
#
loop_
_entity_poly.entity_id
_entity_poly.type
_entity_poly.pdbx_seq_one_letter_code
_entity_poly.pdbx_strand_id
1 'polypeptide(L)'
;MMQSLPQKKKRSLGMDGRHPPNLISSCCMPTHGNSCGVYVAIELSPPQALDPFRFDLCTPHLFVTSAMEFYLCVALSLALLLFLKAILFGSHEKRKLPPSPPSLPVIGHLHMFKKPLHHALARVTERYGPVLLLRFGSRPVLVVSSASAAEECFTTNDITFADRPRLPSIRYISYNYTTPGTAPYGAYWRNLRRIATAEILGVRLLQSSSDVRATEVRATASHLFQYAKAGSAAVELKSRLFALVINVFMITIAGKRYYGEEGRISEESKKFMEVAEETVALSGASNIRDFLPFLRWLDYGREVRTRLTRLERMREELMQGLIDEQRREITEAKQGEGGEEQDEGKKQTTIARLLSMQKDDPEHYSDHIIKSLITGLLVAGTDTSVATMEWAMSLLLANPEALRKAQAEIDACVGNNRMLEESDVPDLPYLRGVVNETLRLYPAAPLLVPHESTEECTVDGFVVPPRTMLLVNTYAIYRDPEVWEEPTKFMPERFEGGGKESWMIPFGMGRRRCPGEGLALRMMGLTLGTLIHCFDWETVGRGELDMAEASGLTLPRAVPLVAVCRPRQAMIHVLSEL
;
A
#
# COMPACT_ATOMS: atom_id res chain seq x y z
N MET A 1 18.37 57.96 -21.12
CA MET A 1 19.81 57.67 -20.84
C MET A 1 19.87 56.24 -20.31
N MET A 2 20.48 55.31 -21.06
CA MET A 2 21.90 54.89 -20.94
C MET A 2 22.14 54.15 -19.60
N GLN A 3 22.19 52.81 -19.56
CA GLN A 3 23.19 51.88 -20.13
C GLN A 3 24.56 51.91 -19.42
N SER A 4 24.96 50.82 -18.76
CA SER A 4 26.14 50.02 -19.16
C SER A 4 26.36 48.75 -18.31
N LEU A 5 26.44 47.61 -19.01
CA LEU A 5 27.31 46.46 -18.70
C LEU A 5 28.63 46.68 -19.51
N PRO A 6 29.79 45.98 -19.32
CA PRO A 6 29.85 44.51 -19.30
C PRO A 6 31.13 43.77 -18.75
N GLN A 7 31.14 42.44 -18.98
CA GLN A 7 32.28 41.59 -19.47
C GLN A 7 33.15 40.72 -18.53
N LYS A 8 34.00 39.87 -19.18
CA LYS A 8 34.62 38.62 -18.68
C LYS A 8 36.14 38.54 -19.00
N LYS A 9 36.95 37.91 -18.13
CA LYS A 9 38.26 37.25 -18.40
C LYS A 9 38.45 36.08 -17.40
N LYS A 10 38.91 34.84 -17.68
CA LYS A 10 39.34 34.07 -18.88
C LYS A 10 40.85 34.05 -19.26
N ARG A 11 41.53 32.95 -18.86
CA ARG A 11 42.76 32.29 -19.40
C ARG A 11 44.14 33.00 -19.37
N SER A 12 45.12 32.34 -18.74
CA SER A 12 46.28 31.64 -19.37
C SER A 12 46.88 30.61 -18.37
N LEU A 13 47.60 29.50 -18.64
CA LEU A 13 48.34 28.85 -19.76
C LEU A 13 49.89 28.94 -19.76
N GLY A 14 50.54 27.76 -19.67
CA GLY A 14 51.93 27.36 -19.99
C GLY A 14 52.03 25.82 -19.70
N MET A 15 52.54 24.91 -20.54
CA MET A 15 53.86 24.76 -21.20
C MET A 15 54.99 24.46 -20.19
N ASP A 16 55.83 23.41 -20.30
CA ASP A 16 56.10 22.37 -21.34
C ASP A 16 56.39 20.99 -20.68
N GLY A 17 56.65 19.83 -21.31
CA GLY A 17 56.58 19.40 -22.72
C GLY A 17 57.36 18.09 -23.03
N ARG A 18 56.97 17.38 -24.12
CA ARG A 18 57.70 16.34 -24.92
C ARG A 18 58.07 14.94 -24.32
N HIS A 19 57.75 13.92 -25.13
CA HIS A 19 58.13 12.48 -25.13
C HIS A 19 59.62 12.21 -25.52
N PRO A 20 60.10 10.94 -25.66
CA PRO A 20 60.08 9.70 -24.85
C PRO A 20 61.53 9.08 -24.80
N PRO A 21 61.85 7.77 -24.94
CA PRO A 21 61.22 6.46 -24.65
C PRO A 21 62.12 5.51 -23.80
N ASN A 22 61.87 4.19 -23.84
CA ASN A 22 62.78 3.06 -23.52
C ASN A 22 63.12 2.80 -22.03
N LEU A 23 63.46 1.59 -21.55
CA LEU A 23 63.19 0.17 -21.91
C LEU A 23 63.61 -0.72 -20.69
N ILE A 24 63.75 -2.06 -20.85
CA ILE A 24 64.49 -3.02 -19.97
C ILE A 24 63.79 -3.44 -18.64
N SER A 25 63.74 -4.73 -18.23
CA SER A 25 63.95 -6.01 -18.95
C SER A 25 63.48 -7.28 -18.18
N SER A 26 63.38 -8.41 -18.93
CA SER A 26 63.80 -9.81 -18.61
C SER A 26 63.29 -10.52 -17.34
N CYS A 27 62.79 -11.76 -17.41
CA CYS A 27 63.50 -12.99 -17.84
C CYS A 27 62.65 -13.88 -18.79
N CYS A 28 63.15 -14.46 -19.90
CA CYS A 28 64.14 -15.55 -20.08
C CYS A 28 63.58 -16.97 -19.80
N MET A 29 63.80 -18.05 -20.58
CA MET A 29 64.46 -18.31 -21.90
C MET A 29 64.17 -19.81 -22.29
N PRO A 30 64.82 -20.51 -23.27
CA PRO A 30 65.01 -20.23 -24.70
C PRO A 30 64.83 -21.47 -25.67
N THR A 31 65.05 -21.24 -26.98
CA THR A 31 65.67 -22.07 -28.07
C THR A 31 65.65 -23.63 -28.05
N HIS A 32 65.53 -24.35 -29.18
CA HIS A 32 66.48 -24.34 -30.33
C HIS A 32 65.94 -24.87 -31.67
N GLY A 33 66.65 -24.51 -32.75
CA GLY A 33 66.67 -25.20 -34.06
C GLY A 33 68.12 -25.32 -34.59
N ASN A 34 68.34 -26.10 -35.65
CA ASN A 34 69.65 -26.39 -36.28
C ASN A 34 69.58 -26.45 -37.83
N SER A 35 70.70 -26.71 -38.53
CA SER A 35 71.02 -26.04 -39.81
C SER A 35 71.59 -26.88 -40.98
N CYS A 36 71.64 -26.23 -42.17
CA CYS A 36 72.59 -26.38 -43.32
C CYS A 36 72.31 -27.32 -44.54
N GLY A 37 72.72 -26.83 -45.74
CA GLY A 37 72.69 -27.47 -47.08
C GLY A 37 71.76 -26.76 -48.11
N VAL A 38 72.13 -26.11 -49.25
CA VAL A 38 73.37 -25.67 -49.97
C VAL A 38 73.69 -26.37 -51.34
N TYR A 39 73.99 -25.55 -52.37
CA TYR A 39 74.24 -25.80 -53.83
C TYR A 39 73.02 -26.27 -54.69
N VAL A 40 72.57 -25.69 -55.83
CA VAL A 40 73.12 -25.01 -57.07
C VAL A 40 73.32 -26.02 -58.24
N ALA A 41 72.97 -25.78 -59.53
CA ALA A 41 72.54 -24.61 -60.34
C ALA A 41 71.35 -24.97 -61.30
N ILE A 42 70.47 -24.08 -61.80
CA ILE A 42 70.52 -23.07 -62.90
C ILE A 42 70.61 -23.63 -64.35
N GLU A 43 69.54 -23.48 -65.16
CA GLU A 43 69.42 -22.90 -66.54
C GLU A 43 67.95 -23.05 -67.03
N LEU A 44 67.17 -21.99 -67.34
CA LEU A 44 67.04 -21.18 -68.60
C LEU A 44 66.43 -21.95 -69.81
N SER A 45 65.38 -21.52 -70.57
CA SER A 45 64.38 -20.42 -70.43
C SER A 45 62.97 -20.74 -71.05
N PRO A 46 62.37 -20.15 -72.15
CA PRO A 46 60.89 -20.05 -72.30
C PRO A 46 60.37 -20.41 -73.74
N PRO A 47 59.24 -19.87 -74.31
CA PRO A 47 57.98 -19.32 -73.75
C PRO A 47 56.69 -19.99 -74.35
N GLN A 48 55.50 -19.67 -73.83
CA GLN A 48 54.32 -19.13 -74.57
C GLN A 48 53.11 -18.95 -73.64
N ALA A 49 52.07 -18.24 -74.09
CA ALA A 49 50.89 -17.90 -73.30
C ALA A 49 49.59 -18.08 -74.10
N LEU A 50 48.50 -18.47 -73.41
CA LEU A 50 47.14 -17.92 -73.51
C LEU A 50 46.17 -18.64 -72.54
N ASP A 51 45.16 -17.92 -72.07
CA ASP A 51 44.02 -18.33 -71.22
C ASP A 51 42.95 -19.10 -72.08
N PRO A 52 41.79 -19.64 -71.58
CA PRO A 52 41.03 -19.22 -70.38
C PRO A 52 40.29 -20.31 -69.54
N PHE A 53 39.57 -19.82 -68.51
CA PHE A 53 38.43 -20.40 -67.77
C PHE A 53 38.67 -21.35 -66.56
N ARG A 54 38.33 -20.80 -65.38
CA ARG A 54 37.97 -21.52 -64.14
C ARG A 54 36.51 -21.99 -64.15
N PHE A 55 36.25 -23.08 -63.43
CA PHE A 55 34.99 -23.28 -62.68
C PHE A 55 35.30 -24.01 -61.36
N ASP A 56 35.33 -23.27 -60.24
CA ASP A 56 35.54 -23.83 -58.89
C ASP A 56 34.17 -24.20 -58.26
N LEU A 57 34.00 -25.46 -57.87
CA LEU A 57 32.80 -25.96 -57.16
C LEU A 57 32.85 -25.58 -55.67
N CYS A 58 31.79 -24.99 -55.12
CA CYS A 58 31.74 -24.71 -53.68
C CYS A 58 30.33 -24.63 -53.05
N THR A 59 30.28 -24.90 -51.74
CA THR A 59 29.18 -24.69 -50.78
C THR A 59 27.91 -25.59 -50.84
N PRO A 60 27.87 -26.67 -50.03
CA PRO A 60 26.62 -27.29 -49.56
C PRO A 60 25.96 -26.53 -48.39
N HIS A 61 26.73 -25.74 -47.63
CA HIS A 61 26.28 -25.18 -46.34
C HIS A 61 25.15 -24.15 -46.41
N LEU A 62 24.97 -23.42 -47.53
CA LEU A 62 23.90 -22.41 -47.67
C LEU A 62 22.49 -23.02 -47.75
N PHE A 63 22.34 -24.28 -48.12
CA PHE A 63 21.04 -24.94 -48.23
C PHE A 63 20.48 -25.40 -46.88
N VAL A 64 21.35 -25.69 -45.89
CA VAL A 64 20.90 -26.20 -44.59
C VAL A 64 20.31 -25.09 -43.71
N THR A 65 20.88 -23.87 -43.77
CA THR A 65 20.38 -22.72 -43.01
C THR A 65 19.01 -22.26 -43.50
N SER A 66 18.83 -22.12 -44.81
CA SER A 66 17.54 -21.71 -45.41
C SER A 66 16.41 -22.71 -45.12
N ALA A 67 16.71 -24.02 -45.06
CA ALA A 67 15.75 -25.03 -44.62
C ALA A 67 15.34 -24.83 -43.15
N MET A 68 16.28 -24.56 -42.24
CA MET A 68 15.97 -24.31 -40.82
C MET A 68 15.13 -23.04 -40.62
N GLU A 69 15.45 -21.96 -41.34
CA GLU A 69 14.67 -20.72 -41.32
C GLU A 69 13.24 -20.94 -41.85
N PHE A 70 13.09 -21.72 -42.94
CA PHE A 70 11.78 -22.10 -43.46
C PHE A 70 10.95 -22.89 -42.45
N TYR A 71 11.52 -23.94 -41.82
CA TYR A 71 10.81 -24.71 -40.80
C TYR A 71 10.46 -23.87 -39.56
N LEU A 72 11.31 -22.92 -39.16
CA LEU A 72 11.01 -22.00 -38.07
C LEU A 72 9.83 -21.06 -38.41
N CYS A 73 9.80 -20.51 -39.62
CA CYS A 73 8.69 -19.69 -40.11
C CYS A 73 7.38 -20.49 -40.24
N VAL A 74 7.45 -21.75 -40.69
CA VAL A 74 6.28 -22.66 -40.71
C VAL A 74 5.81 -22.97 -39.29
N ALA A 75 6.70 -23.25 -38.35
CA ALA A 75 6.34 -23.50 -36.94
C ALA A 75 5.70 -22.27 -36.28
N LEU A 76 6.27 -21.07 -36.50
CA LEU A 76 5.73 -19.82 -35.96
C LEU A 76 4.37 -19.45 -36.56
N SER A 77 4.18 -19.63 -37.87
CA SER A 77 2.89 -19.38 -38.52
C SER A 77 1.83 -20.42 -38.15
N LEU A 78 2.19 -21.69 -37.99
CA LEU A 78 1.27 -22.72 -37.48
C LEU A 78 0.88 -22.45 -36.02
N ALA A 79 1.83 -22.04 -35.17
CA ALA A 79 1.57 -21.64 -33.79
C ALA A 79 0.66 -20.41 -33.73
N LEU A 80 0.88 -19.41 -34.59
CA LEU A 80 0.01 -18.23 -34.72
C LEU A 80 -1.41 -18.62 -35.18
N LEU A 81 -1.54 -19.53 -36.16
CA LEU A 81 -2.84 -20.02 -36.63
C LEU A 81 -3.58 -20.84 -35.56
N LEU A 82 -2.88 -21.66 -34.78
CA LEU A 82 -3.46 -22.40 -33.66
C LEU A 82 -3.85 -21.47 -32.51
N PHE A 83 -3.06 -20.44 -32.21
CA PHE A 83 -3.37 -19.39 -31.24
C PHE A 83 -4.59 -18.57 -31.65
N LEU A 84 -4.65 -18.13 -32.92
CA LEU A 84 -5.82 -17.46 -33.49
C LEU A 84 -7.06 -18.37 -33.48
N LYS A 85 -6.92 -19.66 -33.82
CA LYS A 85 -8.02 -20.62 -33.76
C LYS A 85 -8.51 -20.85 -32.33
N ALA A 86 -7.62 -20.89 -31.33
CA ALA A 86 -8.01 -20.98 -29.92
C ALA A 86 -8.72 -19.71 -29.43
N ILE A 87 -8.37 -18.53 -29.94
CA ILE A 87 -9.04 -17.26 -29.64
C ILE A 87 -10.40 -17.13 -30.33
N LEU A 88 -10.51 -17.57 -31.59
CA LEU A 88 -11.71 -17.38 -32.44
C LEU A 88 -12.73 -18.51 -32.34
N PHE A 89 -12.26 -19.74 -32.05
CA PHE A 89 -13.08 -20.97 -32.00
C PHE A 89 -12.91 -21.73 -30.67
N GLY A 90 -12.48 -21.02 -29.61
CA GLY A 90 -12.53 -21.56 -28.26
C GLY A 90 -13.97 -21.86 -27.86
N SER A 91 -14.32 -23.15 -27.78
CA SER A 91 -15.68 -23.63 -27.53
C SER A 91 -16.13 -23.36 -26.09
N HIS A 92 -16.47 -22.12 -25.79
CA HIS A 92 -17.26 -21.78 -24.62
C HIS A 92 -18.67 -22.37 -24.75
N GLU A 93 -19.06 -23.19 -23.79
CA GLU A 93 -20.47 -23.38 -23.46
C GLU A 93 -21.14 -22.00 -23.27
N LYS A 94 -22.45 -21.91 -23.52
CA LYS A 94 -23.23 -20.68 -23.29
C LYS A 94 -23.49 -20.43 -21.78
N ARG A 95 -22.43 -20.42 -20.97
CA ARG A 95 -22.48 -19.98 -19.57
C ARG A 95 -22.82 -18.49 -19.54
N LYS A 96 -23.75 -18.11 -18.66
CA LYS A 96 -24.14 -16.71 -18.44
C LYS A 96 -23.06 -15.99 -17.62
N LEU A 97 -21.89 -15.78 -18.23
CA LEU A 97 -20.78 -15.01 -17.63
C LEU A 97 -21.17 -13.52 -17.52
N PRO A 98 -20.62 -12.77 -16.55
CA PRO A 98 -20.83 -11.33 -16.47
C PRO A 98 -20.33 -10.60 -17.73
N PRO A 99 -20.93 -9.47 -18.11
CA PRO A 99 -20.50 -8.72 -19.29
C PRO A 99 -19.02 -8.33 -19.23
N SER A 100 -18.38 -8.30 -20.40
CA SER A 100 -16.96 -8.00 -20.57
C SER A 100 -16.78 -7.04 -21.75
N PRO A 101 -16.06 -5.91 -21.58
CA PRO A 101 -15.67 -5.06 -22.71
C PRO A 101 -14.64 -5.77 -23.62
N PRO A 102 -14.30 -5.20 -24.80
CA PRO A 102 -13.28 -5.77 -25.67
C PRO A 102 -11.90 -5.85 -24.98
N SER A 103 -11.30 -7.04 -24.97
CA SER A 103 -10.00 -7.30 -24.32
C SER A 103 -8.88 -7.55 -25.34
N LEU A 104 -7.68 -7.03 -25.08
CA LEU A 104 -6.52 -7.30 -25.94
C LEU A 104 -5.84 -8.63 -25.59
N PRO A 105 -5.23 -9.34 -26.55
CA PRO A 105 -4.40 -10.51 -26.28
C PRO A 105 -3.30 -10.23 -25.27
N VAL A 106 -2.94 -11.25 -24.45
CA VAL A 106 -1.91 -11.22 -23.39
C VAL A 106 -2.17 -10.25 -22.23
N ILE A 107 -2.45 -8.96 -22.49
CA ILE A 107 -2.64 -7.94 -21.44
C ILE A 107 -4.09 -7.80 -20.96
N GLY A 108 -5.07 -8.30 -21.72
CA GLY A 108 -6.48 -8.16 -21.42
C GLY A 108 -6.91 -6.69 -21.40
N HIS A 109 -7.49 -6.26 -20.29
CA HIS A 109 -8.11 -4.96 -20.10
C HIS A 109 -7.17 -3.90 -19.49
N LEU A 110 -5.94 -4.27 -19.11
CA LEU A 110 -4.99 -3.36 -18.46
C LEU A 110 -4.73 -2.04 -19.23
N HIS A 111 -4.90 -2.09 -20.55
CA HIS A 111 -4.78 -0.92 -21.45
C HIS A 111 -5.86 0.15 -21.23
N MET A 112 -7.00 -0.19 -20.60
CA MET A 112 -8.11 0.73 -20.35
C MET A 112 -7.90 1.60 -19.10
N PHE A 113 -7.07 1.14 -18.15
CA PHE A 113 -7.01 1.73 -16.81
C PHE A 113 -5.87 2.74 -16.67
N LYS A 114 -6.23 4.03 -16.71
CA LYS A 114 -5.39 5.09 -16.13
C LYS A 114 -5.49 5.04 -14.61
N LYS A 115 -4.46 5.48 -13.90
CA LYS A 115 -4.54 5.72 -12.45
C LYS A 115 -5.37 6.98 -12.15
N PRO A 116 -6.08 7.06 -11.01
CA PRO A 116 -6.32 5.99 -10.03
C PRO A 116 -7.31 4.92 -10.53
N LEU A 117 -7.20 3.69 -10.01
CA LEU A 117 -7.89 2.51 -10.58
C LEU A 117 -9.40 2.49 -10.32
N HIS A 118 -9.87 2.92 -9.14
CA HIS A 118 -11.30 2.93 -8.81
C HIS A 118 -12.12 3.84 -9.72
N HIS A 119 -11.61 5.04 -10.03
CA HIS A 119 -12.15 5.93 -11.07
C HIS A 119 -12.20 5.29 -12.46
N ALA A 120 -11.17 4.52 -12.83
CA ALA A 120 -11.12 3.86 -14.12
C ALA A 120 -12.06 2.65 -14.20
N LEU A 121 -12.34 1.99 -13.09
CA LEU A 121 -13.34 0.92 -13.01
C LEU A 121 -14.78 1.48 -12.97
N ALA A 122 -15.02 2.58 -12.25
CA ALA A 122 -16.32 3.26 -12.21
C ALA A 122 -16.81 3.65 -13.62
N ARG A 123 -15.97 4.37 -14.39
CA ARG A 123 -16.29 4.75 -15.79
C ARG A 123 -16.49 3.57 -16.76
N VAL A 124 -16.13 2.36 -16.37
CA VAL A 124 -16.36 1.14 -17.17
C VAL A 124 -17.63 0.43 -16.70
N THR A 125 -17.92 0.40 -15.39
CA THR A 125 -19.19 -0.13 -14.87
C THR A 125 -20.39 0.76 -15.22
N GLU A 126 -20.23 2.10 -15.20
CA GLU A 126 -21.19 3.07 -15.75
C GLU A 126 -21.62 2.75 -17.20
N ARG A 127 -20.73 2.15 -18.00
CA ARG A 127 -20.96 1.89 -19.44
C ARG A 127 -21.39 0.47 -19.77
N TYR A 128 -20.98 -0.53 -18.98
CA TYR A 128 -21.18 -1.96 -19.28
C TYR A 128 -22.02 -2.71 -18.23
N GLY A 129 -22.40 -2.07 -17.13
CA GLY A 129 -23.18 -2.64 -16.03
C GLY A 129 -22.38 -2.75 -14.72
N PRO A 130 -23.06 -2.88 -13.56
CA PRO A 130 -22.43 -2.85 -12.25
C PRO A 130 -21.59 -4.10 -11.91
N VAL A 131 -21.76 -5.20 -12.63
CA VAL A 131 -21.03 -6.47 -12.42
C VAL A 131 -20.34 -6.88 -13.73
N LEU A 132 -18.99 -6.81 -13.75
CA LEU A 132 -18.18 -7.04 -14.95
C LEU A 132 -17.13 -8.12 -14.77
N LEU A 133 -16.96 -8.98 -15.77
CA LEU A 133 -15.86 -9.92 -15.85
C LEU A 133 -14.73 -9.33 -16.70
N LEU A 134 -13.73 -8.79 -16.02
CA LEU A 134 -12.52 -8.26 -16.61
C LEU A 134 -11.39 -9.31 -16.59
N ARG A 135 -10.28 -8.95 -17.24
CA ARG A 135 -9.06 -9.78 -17.32
C ARG A 135 -7.86 -8.88 -17.20
N PHE A 136 -7.11 -9.00 -16.11
CA PHE A 136 -5.88 -8.27 -15.88
C PHE A 136 -4.72 -9.19 -16.26
N GLY A 137 -4.14 -8.99 -17.46
CA GLY A 137 -3.13 -9.89 -18.00
C GLY A 137 -3.67 -11.32 -18.20
N SER A 138 -3.14 -12.27 -17.44
CA SER A 138 -3.61 -13.67 -17.40
C SER A 138 -4.65 -13.98 -16.30
N ARG A 139 -5.02 -13.01 -15.46
CA ARG A 139 -5.90 -13.22 -14.30
C ARG A 139 -7.35 -12.74 -14.58
N PRO A 140 -8.39 -13.58 -14.38
CA PRO A 140 -9.78 -13.13 -14.40
C PRO A 140 -10.08 -12.26 -13.16
N VAL A 141 -10.88 -11.21 -13.35
CA VAL A 141 -11.20 -10.21 -12.32
C VAL A 141 -12.69 -9.86 -12.39
N LEU A 142 -13.46 -10.21 -11.37
CA LEU A 142 -14.82 -9.74 -11.19
C LEU A 142 -14.77 -8.35 -10.54
N VAL A 143 -15.42 -7.37 -11.17
CA VAL A 143 -15.59 -6.03 -10.60
C VAL A 143 -17.06 -5.83 -10.30
N VAL A 144 -17.36 -5.50 -9.05
CA VAL A 144 -18.72 -5.23 -8.54
C VAL A 144 -18.81 -3.77 -8.12
N SER A 145 -19.88 -3.09 -8.52
CA SER A 145 -20.12 -1.66 -8.27
C SER A 145 -21.57 -1.32 -7.85
N SER A 146 -22.43 -2.32 -7.61
CA SER A 146 -23.73 -2.15 -6.95
C SER A 146 -23.71 -2.72 -5.52
N ALA A 147 -24.56 -2.19 -4.64
CA ALA A 147 -24.62 -2.62 -3.25
C ALA A 147 -25.11 -4.07 -3.10
N SER A 148 -26.17 -4.46 -3.83
CA SER A 148 -26.78 -5.80 -3.77
C SER A 148 -25.84 -6.92 -4.21
N ALA A 149 -25.09 -6.75 -5.29
CA ALA A 149 -24.09 -7.72 -5.72
C ALA A 149 -22.89 -7.79 -4.77
N ALA A 150 -22.53 -6.68 -4.12
CA ALA A 150 -21.51 -6.67 -3.06
C ALA A 150 -22.00 -7.38 -1.79
N GLU A 151 -23.29 -7.26 -1.47
CA GLU A 151 -23.95 -8.00 -0.39
C GLU A 151 -23.94 -9.51 -0.68
N GLU A 152 -24.36 -9.94 -1.88
CA GLU A 152 -24.36 -11.35 -2.31
C GLU A 152 -22.96 -11.98 -2.29
N CYS A 153 -21.92 -11.23 -2.67
CA CYS A 153 -20.52 -11.64 -2.58
C CYS A 153 -20.05 -11.94 -1.14
N PHE A 154 -20.63 -11.28 -0.13
CA PHE A 154 -20.20 -11.37 1.27
C PHE A 154 -21.26 -11.93 2.22
N THR A 155 -22.37 -12.46 1.69
CA THR A 155 -23.41 -13.21 2.41
C THR A 155 -23.53 -14.61 1.81
N THR A 156 -24.29 -14.76 0.72
CA THR A 156 -24.50 -16.01 -0.03
C THR A 156 -23.16 -16.67 -0.41
N ASN A 157 -22.20 -15.88 -0.87
CA ASN A 157 -20.89 -16.36 -1.33
C ASN A 157 -19.74 -16.07 -0.36
N ASP A 158 -20.03 -15.75 0.91
CA ASP A 158 -19.05 -15.35 1.95
C ASP A 158 -17.85 -16.32 2.04
N ILE A 159 -18.12 -17.63 2.06
CA ILE A 159 -17.06 -18.66 2.14
C ILE A 159 -16.32 -18.77 0.81
N THR A 160 -17.02 -18.71 -0.33
CA THR A 160 -16.42 -18.86 -1.65
C THR A 160 -15.47 -17.72 -1.99
N PHE A 161 -15.82 -16.48 -1.64
CA PHE A 161 -14.94 -15.32 -1.74
C PHE A 161 -14.08 -15.09 -0.48
N ALA A 162 -14.03 -16.02 0.47
CA ALA A 162 -13.24 -15.84 1.68
C ALA A 162 -11.72 -15.83 1.43
N ASP A 163 -11.23 -16.27 0.26
CA ASP A 163 -9.78 -16.37 -0.01
C ASP A 163 -9.16 -15.09 -0.58
N ARG A 164 -7.82 -15.05 -0.65
CA ARG A 164 -7.04 -13.87 -1.07
C ARG A 164 -6.16 -14.17 -2.30
N PRO A 165 -6.12 -13.27 -3.30
CA PRO A 165 -5.33 -13.49 -4.50
C PRO A 165 -3.84 -13.40 -4.20
N ARG A 166 -3.08 -14.44 -4.55
CA ARG A 166 -1.63 -14.52 -4.35
C ARG A 166 -0.87 -13.64 -5.34
N LEU A 167 -0.91 -12.32 -5.14
CA LEU A 167 -0.21 -11.34 -5.99
C LEU A 167 1.31 -11.32 -5.66
N PRO A 168 2.20 -11.34 -6.66
CA PRO A 168 3.66 -11.42 -6.46
C PRO A 168 4.29 -10.33 -5.58
N SER A 169 3.76 -9.11 -5.58
CA SER A 169 4.13 -8.03 -4.66
C SER A 169 3.80 -8.37 -3.20
N ILE A 170 2.57 -8.84 -2.97
CA ILE A 170 1.98 -9.15 -1.66
C ILE A 170 2.83 -10.17 -0.88
N ARG A 171 3.55 -11.07 -1.57
CA ARG A 171 4.48 -12.03 -0.95
C ARG A 171 5.47 -11.36 0.01
N TYR A 172 6.16 -10.33 -0.45
CA TYR A 172 7.29 -9.71 0.25
C TYR A 172 6.84 -8.85 1.45
N ILE A 173 5.74 -8.12 1.29
CA ILE A 173 5.18 -7.24 2.32
C ILE A 173 4.47 -7.99 3.45
N SER A 174 3.94 -9.20 3.20
CA SER A 174 2.98 -9.87 4.08
C SER A 174 3.42 -11.27 4.53
N TYR A 175 4.71 -11.42 4.84
CA TYR A 175 5.30 -12.66 5.35
C TYR A 175 4.93 -13.90 4.52
N ASN A 176 5.14 -13.83 3.20
CA ASN A 176 4.81 -14.90 2.26
C ASN A 176 3.31 -15.33 2.33
N TYR A 177 2.41 -14.34 2.35
CA TYR A 177 0.95 -14.51 2.45
C TYR A 177 0.50 -15.13 3.78
N THR A 178 0.97 -14.61 4.91
CA THR A 178 0.59 -15.11 6.24
C THR A 178 0.04 -14.04 7.20
N THR A 179 -0.04 -12.77 6.81
CA THR A 179 -0.70 -11.74 7.64
C THR A 179 -2.23 -11.92 7.65
N PRO A 180 -2.96 -11.46 8.69
CA PRO A 180 -4.42 -11.63 8.78
C PRO A 180 -5.21 -11.09 7.58
N GLY A 181 -4.66 -10.07 6.89
CA GLY A 181 -5.26 -9.50 5.68
C GLY A 181 -5.03 -10.32 4.40
N THR A 182 -3.95 -11.08 4.31
CA THR A 182 -3.47 -11.75 3.08
C THR A 182 -3.43 -13.28 3.16
N ALA A 183 -3.51 -13.86 4.36
CA ALA A 183 -3.42 -15.29 4.57
C ALA A 183 -4.59 -16.05 3.92
N PRO A 184 -4.34 -17.22 3.29
CA PRO A 184 -5.38 -18.02 2.68
C PRO A 184 -6.48 -18.46 3.65
N TYR A 185 -7.71 -18.60 3.17
CA TYR A 185 -8.82 -19.03 4.04
C TYR A 185 -8.64 -20.50 4.48
N GLY A 186 -8.66 -20.73 5.80
CA GLY A 186 -8.40 -22.05 6.39
C GLY A 186 -8.14 -21.96 7.89
N ALA A 187 -7.74 -23.07 8.51
CA ALA A 187 -7.49 -23.17 9.95
C ALA A 187 -6.49 -22.10 10.45
N TYR A 188 -5.37 -21.93 9.73
CA TYR A 188 -4.35 -20.93 10.06
C TYR A 188 -4.91 -19.50 10.13
N TRP A 189 -5.64 -19.05 9.09
CA TRP A 189 -6.28 -17.73 9.13
C TRP A 189 -7.36 -17.62 10.20
N ARG A 190 -8.11 -18.70 10.49
CA ARG A 190 -9.10 -18.69 11.58
C ARG A 190 -8.44 -18.48 12.94
N ASN A 191 -7.26 -19.08 13.19
CA ASN A 191 -6.48 -18.81 14.40
C ASN A 191 -5.99 -17.35 14.42
N LEU A 192 -5.40 -16.84 13.33
CA LEU A 192 -5.01 -15.42 13.24
C LEU A 192 -6.19 -14.48 13.51
N ARG A 193 -7.38 -14.80 12.99
CA ARG A 193 -8.59 -14.00 13.20
C ARG A 193 -9.07 -14.06 14.64
N ARG A 194 -9.08 -15.25 15.27
CA ARG A 194 -9.37 -15.44 16.70
C ARG A 194 -8.44 -14.58 17.54
N ILE A 195 -7.13 -14.71 17.35
CA ILE A 195 -6.13 -13.94 18.11
C ILE A 195 -6.34 -12.44 17.88
N ALA A 196 -6.44 -11.97 16.64
CA ALA A 196 -6.65 -10.55 16.36
C ALA A 196 -7.92 -9.96 17.01
N THR A 197 -9.03 -10.72 17.07
CA THR A 197 -10.32 -10.21 17.57
C THR A 197 -10.56 -10.40 19.07
N ALA A 198 -10.06 -11.48 19.67
CA ALA A 198 -10.16 -11.71 21.11
C ALA A 198 -8.99 -11.05 21.88
N GLU A 199 -7.78 -11.16 21.34
CA GLU A 199 -6.51 -10.95 22.06
C GLU A 199 -5.83 -9.61 21.74
N ILE A 200 -6.35 -8.83 20.79
CA ILE A 200 -5.74 -7.55 20.39
C ILE A 200 -6.81 -6.46 20.23
N LEU A 201 -7.88 -6.74 19.48
CA LEU A 201 -8.90 -5.76 19.09
C LEU A 201 -10.25 -5.97 19.81
N GLY A 202 -10.26 -6.82 20.84
CA GLY A 202 -11.45 -7.08 21.66
C GLY A 202 -11.82 -5.89 22.54
N VAL A 203 -13.11 -5.66 22.76
CA VAL A 203 -13.64 -4.44 23.40
C VAL A 203 -12.96 -4.11 24.74
N ARG A 204 -12.71 -5.11 25.60
CA ARG A 204 -12.01 -4.94 26.89
C ARG A 204 -10.57 -4.42 26.74
N LEU A 205 -9.87 -4.85 25.70
CA LEU A 205 -8.47 -4.47 25.43
C LEU A 205 -8.40 -3.10 24.74
N LEU A 206 -9.42 -2.76 23.94
CA LEU A 206 -9.61 -1.39 23.47
C LEU A 206 -9.89 -0.46 24.67
N GLN A 207 -10.73 -0.87 25.62
CA GLN A 207 -11.00 -0.10 26.84
C GLN A 207 -9.74 0.07 27.71
N SER A 208 -8.95 -0.97 27.99
CA SER A 208 -7.73 -0.82 28.83
C SER A 208 -6.63 0.04 28.18
N SER A 209 -6.69 0.23 26.86
CA SER A 209 -5.79 1.11 26.08
C SER A 209 -6.36 2.52 25.81
N SER A 210 -7.51 2.90 26.40
CA SER A 210 -8.08 4.26 26.28
C SER A 210 -7.08 5.35 26.65
N ASP A 211 -6.38 5.18 27.78
CA ASP A 211 -5.52 6.22 28.34
C ASP A 211 -4.30 6.50 27.45
N VAL A 212 -3.86 5.51 26.66
CA VAL A 212 -2.81 5.70 25.65
C VAL A 212 -3.31 6.62 24.53
N ARG A 213 -4.55 6.40 24.06
CA ARG A 213 -5.18 7.26 23.04
C ARG A 213 -5.44 8.66 23.58
N ALA A 214 -6.00 8.79 24.78
CA ALA A 214 -6.23 10.07 25.43
C ALA A 214 -4.91 10.83 25.67
N THR A 215 -3.84 10.15 26.08
CA THR A 215 -2.52 10.79 26.32
C THR A 215 -1.88 11.27 25.02
N GLU A 216 -1.88 10.47 23.95
CA GLU A 216 -1.29 10.90 22.67
C GLU A 216 -2.13 11.98 21.97
N VAL A 217 -3.46 11.94 22.07
CA VAL A 217 -4.35 13.00 21.58
C VAL A 217 -4.16 14.30 22.38
N ARG A 218 -4.05 14.22 23.71
CA ARG A 218 -3.73 15.36 24.59
C ARG A 218 -2.36 15.96 24.27
N ALA A 219 -1.33 15.13 24.10
CA ALA A 219 -0.01 15.59 23.69
C ALA A 219 -0.04 16.25 22.30
N THR A 220 -0.81 15.69 21.34
CA THR A 220 -1.01 16.30 20.02
C THR A 220 -1.67 17.68 20.14
N ALA A 221 -2.66 17.84 21.03
CA ALA A 221 -3.28 19.13 21.31
C ALA A 221 -2.32 20.13 21.99
N SER A 222 -1.55 19.72 23.01
CA SER A 222 -0.54 20.59 23.65
C SER A 222 0.53 21.02 22.64
N HIS A 223 1.06 20.11 21.81
CA HIS A 223 2.01 20.45 20.73
C HIS A 223 1.42 21.44 19.70
N LEU A 224 0.14 21.30 19.32
CA LEU A 224 -0.54 22.25 18.44
C LEU A 224 -0.75 23.62 19.11
N PHE A 225 -1.11 23.64 20.40
CA PHE A 225 -1.26 24.87 21.19
C PHE A 225 0.06 25.63 21.35
N GLN A 226 1.14 24.92 21.71
CA GLN A 226 2.50 25.47 21.77
C GLN A 226 2.94 26.05 20.42
N TYR A 227 2.66 25.36 19.31
CA TYR A 227 3.01 25.83 17.96
C TYR A 227 2.18 27.03 17.52
N ALA A 228 0.89 27.08 17.90
CA ALA A 228 -0.01 28.19 17.64
C ALA A 228 0.04 29.33 18.67
N LYS A 229 1.02 29.34 19.59
CA LYS A 229 1.18 30.33 20.68
C LYS A 229 1.31 31.79 20.21
N ALA A 230 1.62 32.02 18.93
CA ALA A 230 1.58 33.33 18.28
C ALA A 230 0.17 33.79 17.84
N GLY A 231 -0.89 33.06 18.22
CA GLY A 231 -2.29 33.34 17.90
C GLY A 231 -2.88 32.49 16.77
N SER A 232 -2.04 31.93 15.90
CA SER A 232 -2.39 30.87 14.94
C SER A 232 -1.14 30.30 14.27
N ALA A 233 -1.18 29.06 13.79
CA ALA A 233 -0.09 28.46 13.02
C ALA A 233 -0.60 27.63 11.84
N ALA A 234 0.16 27.62 10.73
CA ALA A 234 -0.09 26.70 9.61
C ALA A 234 0.55 25.34 9.90
N VAL A 235 -0.26 24.27 9.87
CA VAL A 235 0.16 22.90 10.22
C VAL A 235 -0.19 21.93 9.10
N GLU A 236 0.79 21.10 8.72
CA GLU A 236 0.59 19.93 7.85
C GLU A 236 0.02 18.81 8.73
N LEU A 237 -1.22 18.38 8.44
CA LEU A 237 -1.97 17.48 9.30
C LEU A 237 -1.60 16.01 9.13
N LYS A 238 -1.22 15.56 7.93
CA LYS A 238 -0.93 14.13 7.66
C LYS A 238 0.20 13.62 8.54
N SER A 239 1.32 14.35 8.61
CA SER A 239 2.48 13.97 9.44
C SER A 239 2.17 13.99 10.94
N ARG A 240 1.28 14.89 11.39
CA ARG A 240 0.84 14.96 12.80
C ARG A 240 -0.09 13.81 13.16
N LEU A 241 -1.09 13.54 12.32
CA LEU A 241 -2.01 12.41 12.46
C LEU A 241 -1.27 11.07 12.38
N PHE A 242 -0.27 10.95 11.50
CA PHE A 242 0.58 9.76 11.43
C PHE A 242 1.37 9.54 12.72
N ALA A 243 2.07 10.57 13.22
CA ALA A 243 2.83 10.51 14.48
C ALA A 243 1.94 10.10 15.68
N LEU A 244 0.73 10.66 15.77
CA LEU A 244 -0.28 10.30 16.76
C LEU A 244 -0.68 8.81 16.66
N VAL A 245 -1.14 8.38 15.48
CA VAL A 245 -1.66 7.01 15.28
C VAL A 245 -0.56 5.96 15.51
N ILE A 246 0.67 6.21 15.05
CA ILE A 246 1.76 5.26 15.25
C ILE A 246 2.31 5.24 16.68
N ASN A 247 2.31 6.37 17.41
CA ASN A 247 2.61 6.35 18.84
C ASN A 247 1.59 5.49 19.60
N VAL A 248 0.28 5.68 19.35
CA VAL A 248 -0.77 4.86 19.97
C VAL A 248 -0.54 3.37 19.71
N PHE A 249 -0.23 3.00 18.46
CA PHE A 249 0.08 1.61 18.14
C PHE A 249 1.34 1.11 18.85
N MET A 250 2.47 1.83 18.78
CA MET A 250 3.75 1.34 19.30
C MET A 250 3.79 1.29 20.83
N ILE A 251 3.10 2.19 21.53
CA ILE A 251 2.91 2.11 22.99
C ILE A 251 2.04 0.90 23.34
N THR A 252 0.93 0.69 22.64
CA THR A 252 0.02 -0.46 22.89
C THR A 252 0.66 -1.81 22.53
N ILE A 253 1.52 -1.84 21.51
CA ILE A 253 2.13 -3.07 20.99
C ILE A 253 3.40 -3.45 21.77
N ALA A 254 4.27 -2.47 22.05
CA ALA A 254 5.63 -2.70 22.54
C ALA A 254 6.08 -1.71 23.64
N GLY A 255 5.18 -0.89 24.20
CA GLY A 255 5.52 0.12 25.22
C GLY A 255 6.32 1.32 24.70
N LYS A 256 6.63 1.39 23.40
CA LYS A 256 7.53 2.40 22.81
C LYS A 256 6.77 3.60 22.23
N ARG A 257 7.22 4.81 22.57
CA ARG A 257 6.85 6.05 21.86
C ARG A 257 7.90 6.36 20.79
N TYR A 258 7.48 6.62 19.54
CA TYR A 258 8.39 6.86 18.42
C TYR A 258 8.53 8.34 18.04
N TYR A 259 7.57 9.19 18.44
CA TYR A 259 7.57 10.63 18.26
C TYR A 259 7.39 11.32 19.62
N GLY A 260 8.34 12.16 20.03
CA GLY A 260 8.34 12.81 21.34
C GLY A 260 9.36 13.95 21.42
N GLU A 261 9.34 14.70 22.52
CA GLU A 261 10.06 15.97 22.71
C GLU A 261 11.57 15.82 22.90
N GLU A 262 12.31 15.52 21.84
CA GLU A 262 13.76 15.78 21.81
C GLU A 262 14.36 16.01 20.41
N GLY A 263 13.55 15.93 19.34
CA GLY A 263 14.04 15.97 17.95
C GLY A 263 14.84 14.73 17.51
N ARG A 264 15.31 13.91 18.47
CA ARG A 264 16.01 12.65 18.26
C ARG A 264 15.05 11.52 17.86
N ILE A 265 14.56 11.56 16.62
CA ILE A 265 13.95 10.39 15.98
C ILE A 265 14.99 9.26 15.98
N SER A 266 14.70 8.16 16.68
CA SER A 266 15.63 7.03 16.78
C SER A 266 15.83 6.35 15.42
N GLU A 267 16.96 5.67 15.23
CA GLU A 267 17.21 4.89 14.01
C GLU A 267 16.22 3.72 13.85
N GLU A 268 15.62 3.25 14.95
CA GLU A 268 14.49 2.31 14.93
C GLU A 268 13.24 2.98 14.33
N SER A 269 12.84 4.16 14.84
CA SER A 269 11.69 4.92 14.32
C SER A 269 11.86 5.29 12.84
N LYS A 270 13.06 5.66 12.39
CA LYS A 270 13.36 5.95 10.98
C LYS A 270 13.17 4.74 10.08
N LYS A 271 13.77 3.60 10.44
CA LYS A 271 13.58 2.33 9.72
C LYS A 271 12.12 1.91 9.69
N PHE A 272 11.39 2.14 10.79
CA PHE A 272 9.97 1.83 10.86
C PHE A 272 9.14 2.67 9.90
N MET A 273 9.34 4.00 9.87
CA MET A 273 8.69 4.90 8.91
C MET A 273 8.92 4.44 7.46
N GLU A 274 10.18 4.18 7.10
CA GLU A 274 10.54 3.74 5.74
C GLU A 274 9.86 2.41 5.37
N VAL A 275 9.76 1.47 6.31
CA VAL A 275 9.03 0.21 6.11
C VAL A 275 7.53 0.44 5.94
N ALA A 276 6.91 1.34 6.70
CA ALA A 276 5.48 1.64 6.59
C ALA A 276 5.15 2.34 5.26
N GLU A 277 5.87 3.40 4.92
CA GLU A 277 5.64 4.22 3.72
C GLU A 277 5.87 3.44 2.41
N GLU A 278 7.02 2.76 2.25
CA GLU A 278 7.25 1.98 1.04
C GLU A 278 6.29 0.78 0.93
N THR A 279 5.85 0.20 2.06
CA THR A 279 4.85 -0.88 2.02
C THR A 279 3.55 -0.37 1.39
N VAL A 280 2.97 0.74 1.87
CA VAL A 280 1.73 1.29 1.30
C VAL A 280 1.91 1.63 -0.18
N ALA A 281 3.02 2.27 -0.54
CA ALA A 281 3.32 2.67 -1.92
C ALA A 281 3.45 1.49 -2.91
N LEU A 282 3.89 0.31 -2.45
CA LEU A 282 4.14 -0.87 -3.29
C LEU A 282 3.02 -1.92 -3.26
N SER A 283 2.02 -1.78 -2.38
CA SER A 283 0.96 -2.78 -2.13
C SER A 283 -0.29 -2.68 -3.03
N GLY A 284 -0.38 -1.66 -3.90
CA GLY A 284 -1.61 -1.37 -4.64
C GLY A 284 -1.95 -2.36 -5.78
N ALA A 285 -3.22 -2.74 -5.89
CA ALA A 285 -3.75 -3.65 -6.93
C ALA A 285 -3.66 -3.13 -8.38
N SER A 286 -3.04 -1.97 -8.61
CA SER A 286 -2.69 -1.44 -9.94
C SER A 286 -1.27 -1.79 -10.39
N ASN A 287 -0.54 -2.63 -9.64
CA ASN A 287 0.82 -3.06 -9.97
C ASN A 287 0.86 -4.04 -11.15
N ILE A 288 1.18 -3.53 -12.35
CA ILE A 288 1.14 -4.30 -13.60
C ILE A 288 2.01 -5.58 -13.60
N ARG A 289 3.09 -5.60 -12.80
CA ARG A 289 4.00 -6.75 -12.65
C ARG A 289 3.32 -7.97 -12.00
N ASP A 290 2.24 -7.76 -11.25
CA ASP A 290 1.49 -8.85 -10.61
C ASP A 290 0.58 -9.61 -11.58
N PHE A 291 0.26 -9.00 -12.71
CA PHE A 291 -0.70 -9.51 -13.70
C PHE A 291 -0.04 -10.00 -15.01
N LEU A 292 1.21 -9.61 -15.27
CA LEU A 292 1.96 -9.95 -16.49
C LEU A 292 3.23 -10.77 -16.15
N PRO A 293 3.15 -12.11 -16.00
CA PRO A 293 4.28 -12.94 -15.55
C PRO A 293 5.54 -12.83 -16.41
N PHE A 294 5.42 -12.60 -17.71
CA PHE A 294 6.55 -12.49 -18.65
C PHE A 294 7.44 -11.27 -18.38
N LEU A 295 6.92 -10.21 -17.73
CA LEU A 295 7.73 -9.05 -17.33
C LEU A 295 8.87 -9.46 -16.37
N ARG A 296 8.73 -10.58 -15.65
CA ARG A 296 9.79 -11.13 -14.79
C ARG A 296 11.01 -11.64 -15.57
N TRP A 297 10.81 -12.12 -16.80
CA TRP A 297 11.88 -12.62 -17.68
C TRP A 297 12.64 -11.48 -18.34
N LEU A 298 11.96 -10.36 -18.62
CA LEU A 298 12.55 -9.12 -19.17
C LEU A 298 13.25 -8.26 -18.10
N ASP A 299 13.46 -8.80 -16.88
CA ASP A 299 13.95 -8.10 -15.69
C ASP A 299 13.18 -6.80 -15.33
N TYR A 300 11.98 -6.62 -15.89
CA TYR A 300 11.20 -5.40 -15.72
C TYR A 300 10.74 -5.25 -14.26
N GLY A 301 11.09 -4.10 -13.66
CA GLY A 301 10.91 -3.88 -12.23
C GLY A 301 11.89 -4.65 -11.34
N ARG A 302 13.12 -4.93 -11.80
CA ARG A 302 14.24 -5.41 -10.97
C ARG A 302 14.44 -4.51 -9.74
N GLU A 303 14.49 -3.19 -9.92
CA GLU A 303 14.59 -2.21 -8.82
C GLU A 303 13.49 -2.40 -7.77
N VAL A 304 12.22 -2.51 -8.21
CA VAL A 304 11.07 -2.77 -7.33
C VAL A 304 11.21 -4.11 -6.60
N ARG A 305 11.83 -5.13 -7.22
CA ARG A 305 12.17 -6.40 -6.54
C ARG A 305 13.20 -6.18 -5.44
N THR A 306 14.26 -5.41 -5.72
CA THR A 306 15.30 -5.07 -4.73
C THR A 306 14.73 -4.28 -3.55
N ARG A 307 13.86 -3.30 -3.79
CA ARG A 307 13.15 -2.56 -2.72
C ARG A 307 12.27 -3.48 -1.88
N LEU A 308 11.42 -4.29 -2.51
CA LEU A 308 10.58 -5.27 -1.79
C LEU A 308 11.40 -6.25 -0.92
N THR A 309 12.54 -6.75 -1.40
CA THR A 309 13.44 -7.61 -0.60
C THR A 309 14.19 -6.83 0.50
N ARG A 310 14.54 -5.56 0.28
CA ARG A 310 15.09 -4.68 1.34
C ARG A 310 14.06 -4.48 2.47
N LEU A 311 12.81 -4.21 2.13
CA LEU A 311 11.71 -4.04 3.09
C LEU A 311 11.41 -5.32 3.85
N GLU A 312 11.41 -6.47 3.17
CA GLU A 312 11.24 -7.78 3.80
C GLU A 312 12.29 -8.03 4.89
N ARG A 313 13.57 -7.74 4.62
CA ARG A 313 14.65 -7.80 5.61
C ARG A 313 14.48 -6.77 6.74
N MET A 314 14.24 -5.49 6.40
CA MET A 314 14.16 -4.42 7.39
C MET A 314 12.96 -4.60 8.34
N ARG A 315 11.82 -5.06 7.84
CA ARG A 315 10.68 -5.45 8.66
C ARG A 315 11.06 -6.58 9.61
N GLU A 316 11.73 -7.62 9.13
CA GLU A 316 12.08 -8.77 9.96
C GLU A 316 13.08 -8.39 11.06
N GLU A 317 14.08 -7.57 10.75
CA GLU A 317 15.02 -7.01 11.74
C GLU A 317 14.32 -6.20 12.84
N LEU A 318 13.35 -5.35 12.48
CA LEU A 318 12.55 -4.59 13.43
C LEU A 318 11.63 -5.49 14.28
N MET A 319 10.87 -6.37 13.63
CA MET A 319 9.86 -7.21 14.28
C MET A 319 10.48 -8.28 15.19
N GLN A 320 11.67 -8.79 14.85
CA GLN A 320 12.43 -9.68 15.74
C GLN A 320 13.01 -8.91 16.92
N GLY A 321 13.60 -7.72 16.70
CA GLY A 321 14.13 -6.88 17.77
C GLY A 321 13.09 -6.51 18.83
N LEU A 322 11.86 -6.17 18.41
CA LEU A 322 10.75 -5.90 19.32
C LEU A 322 10.33 -7.12 20.17
N ILE A 323 10.43 -8.34 19.63
CA ILE A 323 10.13 -9.57 20.40
C ILE A 323 11.25 -9.86 21.40
N ASP A 324 12.50 -9.79 20.97
CA ASP A 324 13.64 -10.17 21.82
C ASP A 324 13.90 -9.14 22.94
N GLU A 325 13.58 -7.87 22.70
CA GLU A 325 13.54 -6.84 23.73
C GLU A 325 12.44 -7.09 24.78
N GLN A 326 11.22 -7.41 24.35
CA GLN A 326 10.13 -7.73 25.28
C GLN A 326 10.39 -9.04 26.05
N ARG A 327 11.08 -10.02 25.44
CA ARG A 327 11.60 -11.20 26.16
C ARG A 327 12.63 -10.83 27.24
N ARG A 328 13.53 -9.89 26.94
CA ARG A 328 14.52 -9.38 27.90
C ARG A 328 13.81 -8.71 29.09
N GLU A 329 12.91 -7.78 28.85
CA GLU A 329 12.13 -7.08 29.90
C GLU A 329 11.35 -8.06 30.80
N ILE A 330 10.67 -9.06 30.22
CA ILE A 330 9.95 -10.10 30.97
C ILE A 330 10.90 -10.96 31.82
N THR A 331 12.13 -11.16 31.37
CA THR A 331 13.14 -11.95 32.10
C THR A 331 13.78 -11.15 33.23
N GLU A 332 14.10 -9.87 32.98
CA GLU A 332 14.64 -8.94 33.97
C GLU A 332 13.64 -8.70 35.12
N ALA A 333 12.36 -8.46 34.80
CA ALA A 333 11.29 -8.34 35.81
C ALA A 333 11.17 -9.60 36.70
N LYS A 334 11.31 -10.80 36.10
CA LYS A 334 11.29 -12.08 36.82
C LYS A 334 12.52 -12.37 37.69
N GLN A 335 13.57 -11.56 37.58
CA GLN A 335 14.81 -11.70 38.37
C GLN A 335 14.97 -10.59 39.42
N GLY A 336 14.24 -9.48 39.28
CA GLY A 336 14.33 -8.33 40.18
C GLY A 336 13.58 -8.48 41.52
N GLU A 337 12.51 -9.27 41.56
CA GLU A 337 11.59 -9.31 42.71
C GLU A 337 11.38 -10.74 43.24
N GLY A 338 11.51 -10.89 44.56
CA GLY A 338 11.13 -12.11 45.28
C GLY A 338 9.61 -12.25 45.27
N GLY A 339 9.12 -13.44 44.92
CA GLY A 339 7.75 -13.60 44.42
C GLY A 339 6.63 -13.27 45.42
N GLU A 340 5.85 -12.24 45.08
CA GLU A 340 4.45 -12.04 45.44
C GLU A 340 3.73 -11.38 44.25
N GLU A 341 2.40 -11.46 44.18
CA GLU A 341 1.63 -11.05 43.00
C GLU A 341 1.36 -9.53 42.98
N GLN A 342 2.27 -8.74 42.37
CA GLN A 342 2.13 -7.28 42.23
C GLN A 342 2.37 -6.74 40.79
N ASP A 343 1.70 -7.32 39.78
CA ASP A 343 1.71 -6.79 38.39
C ASP A 343 0.37 -6.10 37.99
N GLU A 344 -0.49 -5.74 38.97
CA GLU A 344 -1.76 -5.06 38.68
C GLU A 344 -1.60 -3.63 38.12
N GLY A 345 -0.42 -3.03 38.27
CA GLY A 345 -0.14 -1.64 37.85
C GLY A 345 0.49 -1.47 36.46
N LYS A 346 1.16 -2.48 35.91
CA LYS A 346 1.97 -2.32 34.69
C LYS A 346 1.18 -2.77 33.46
N LYS A 347 0.72 -1.81 32.64
CA LYS A 347 -0.08 -2.12 31.44
C LYS A 347 0.68 -3.02 30.46
N GLN A 348 0.34 -4.30 30.46
CA GLN A 348 1.00 -5.33 29.66
C GLN A 348 0.88 -5.03 28.15
N THR A 349 2.01 -5.00 27.45
CA THR A 349 2.06 -4.73 26.01
C THR A 349 1.42 -5.88 25.21
N THR A 350 0.99 -5.59 23.98
CA THR A 350 0.43 -6.64 23.10
C THR A 350 1.45 -7.76 22.85
N ILE A 351 2.74 -7.42 22.66
CA ILE A 351 3.80 -8.43 22.52
C ILE A 351 3.94 -9.26 23.79
N ALA A 352 4.07 -8.63 24.96
CA ALA A 352 4.26 -9.33 26.23
C ALA A 352 3.11 -10.30 26.55
N ARG A 353 1.87 -9.91 26.23
CA ARG A 353 0.67 -10.73 26.41
C ARG A 353 0.55 -11.88 25.38
N LEU A 354 1.05 -11.70 24.15
CA LEU A 354 1.16 -12.83 23.21
C LEU A 354 2.32 -13.77 23.57
N LEU A 355 3.42 -13.25 24.13
CA LEU A 355 4.54 -14.03 24.64
C LEU A 355 4.25 -14.75 25.97
N SER A 356 3.21 -14.37 26.72
CA SER A 356 2.72 -15.20 27.82
C SER A 356 1.98 -16.41 27.26
N MET A 357 1.03 -16.22 26.34
CA MET A 357 0.27 -17.29 25.67
C MET A 357 1.14 -18.28 24.88
N GLN A 358 2.27 -17.80 24.33
CA GLN A 358 3.29 -18.66 23.67
C GLN A 358 3.86 -19.76 24.57
N LYS A 359 3.78 -19.64 25.90
CA LYS A 359 4.30 -20.66 26.83
C LYS A 359 3.38 -21.87 26.94
N ASP A 360 2.07 -21.63 26.83
CA ASP A 360 1.03 -22.66 26.96
C ASP A 360 0.67 -23.25 25.59
N ASP A 361 0.74 -22.44 24.52
CA ASP A 361 0.44 -22.84 23.14
C ASP A 361 1.48 -22.26 22.15
N PRO A 362 2.69 -22.83 22.08
CA PRO A 362 3.77 -22.34 21.21
C PRO A 362 3.49 -22.53 19.72
N GLU A 363 2.56 -23.42 19.34
CA GLU A 363 2.19 -23.62 17.93
C GLU A 363 1.33 -22.45 17.43
N HIS A 364 0.24 -22.12 18.13
CA HIS A 364 -0.68 -21.07 17.72
C HIS A 364 -0.20 -19.65 18.02
N TYR A 365 0.83 -19.48 18.84
CA TYR A 365 1.45 -18.19 19.20
C TYR A 365 2.96 -18.12 18.91
N SER A 366 3.45 -18.90 17.93
CA SER A 366 4.85 -18.83 17.47
C SER A 366 5.29 -17.42 17.02
N ASP A 367 6.59 -17.10 17.10
CA ASP A 367 7.14 -15.77 16.75
C ASP A 367 6.71 -15.29 15.37
N HIS A 368 6.65 -16.21 14.41
CA HIS A 368 6.15 -15.92 13.07
C HIS A 368 4.69 -15.44 13.07
N ILE A 369 3.81 -16.05 13.88
CA ILE A 369 2.43 -15.59 14.07
C ILE A 369 2.40 -14.22 14.77
N ILE A 370 3.20 -14.01 15.82
CA ILE A 370 3.26 -12.74 16.55
C ILE A 370 3.70 -11.58 15.63
N LYS A 371 4.85 -11.73 14.93
CA LYS A 371 5.35 -10.74 13.95
C LYS A 371 4.36 -10.47 12.82
N SER A 372 3.68 -11.50 12.35
CA SER A 372 2.67 -11.42 11.28
C SER A 372 1.39 -10.70 11.70
N LEU A 373 0.89 -10.94 12.92
CA LEU A 373 -0.24 -10.22 13.52
C LEU A 373 0.08 -8.73 13.69
N ILE A 374 1.24 -8.42 14.28
CA ILE A 374 1.68 -7.04 14.57
C ILE A 374 1.90 -6.25 13.29
N THR A 375 2.61 -6.82 12.31
CA THR A 375 2.76 -6.22 10.97
C THR A 375 1.40 -5.99 10.31
N GLY A 376 0.49 -6.96 10.38
CA GLY A 376 -0.86 -6.84 9.83
C GLY A 376 -1.65 -5.70 10.45
N LEU A 377 -1.56 -5.50 11.77
CA LEU A 377 -2.21 -4.41 12.48
C LEU A 377 -1.63 -3.05 12.10
N LEU A 378 -0.30 -2.91 12.15
CA LEU A 378 0.40 -1.65 11.89
C LEU A 378 0.19 -1.15 10.46
N VAL A 379 0.36 -2.02 9.46
CA VAL A 379 0.19 -1.67 8.04
C VAL A 379 -1.27 -1.35 7.72
N ALA A 380 -2.23 -2.10 8.24
CA ALA A 380 -3.64 -1.91 7.92
C ALA A 380 -4.29 -0.76 8.70
N GLY A 381 -3.85 -0.50 9.94
CA GLY A 381 -4.48 0.46 10.86
C GLY A 381 -3.95 1.89 10.76
N THR A 382 -2.69 2.08 10.34
CA THR A 382 -2.06 3.41 10.37
C THR A 382 -2.55 4.32 9.24
N ASP A 383 -2.19 4.03 7.99
CA ASP A 383 -2.46 4.91 6.84
C ASP A 383 -3.98 5.09 6.57
N THR A 384 -4.78 4.07 6.85
CA THR A 384 -6.26 4.13 6.71
C THR A 384 -6.91 5.12 7.68
N SER A 385 -6.49 5.10 8.95
CA SER A 385 -6.99 6.02 9.97
C SER A 385 -6.50 7.45 9.69
N VAL A 386 -5.22 7.60 9.34
CA VAL A 386 -4.61 8.91 9.00
C VAL A 386 -5.32 9.54 7.81
N ALA A 387 -5.45 8.82 6.69
CA ALA A 387 -6.12 9.34 5.49
C ALA A 387 -7.58 9.71 5.75
N THR A 388 -8.32 8.92 6.55
CA THR A 388 -9.72 9.24 6.87
C THR A 388 -9.83 10.51 7.72
N MET A 389 -8.97 10.69 8.73
CA MET A 389 -8.96 11.93 9.53
C MET A 389 -8.51 13.15 8.70
N GLU A 390 -7.56 12.97 7.79
CA GLU A 390 -7.10 14.02 6.88
C GLU A 390 -8.22 14.46 5.90
N TRP A 391 -8.98 13.51 5.34
CA TRP A 391 -10.15 13.82 4.52
C TRP A 391 -11.30 14.43 5.33
N ALA A 392 -11.54 14.01 6.58
CA ALA A 392 -12.56 14.62 7.42
C ALA A 392 -12.26 16.10 7.69
N MET A 393 -11.02 16.43 8.07
CA MET A 393 -10.61 17.83 8.23
C MET A 393 -10.67 18.61 6.90
N SER A 394 -10.36 17.97 5.77
CA SER A 394 -10.48 18.58 4.44
C SER A 394 -11.94 18.93 4.10
N LEU A 395 -12.87 18.01 4.37
CA LEU A 395 -14.29 18.16 4.11
C LEU A 395 -14.92 19.23 5.02
N LEU A 396 -14.54 19.27 6.30
CA LEU A 396 -14.98 20.29 7.24
C LEU A 396 -14.48 21.69 6.86
N LEU A 397 -13.23 21.82 6.41
CA LEU A 397 -12.68 23.09 5.88
C LEU A 397 -13.36 23.53 4.59
N ALA A 398 -13.70 22.59 3.71
CA ALA A 398 -14.47 22.88 2.49
C ALA A 398 -15.96 23.18 2.77
N ASN A 399 -16.48 22.84 3.95
CA ASN A 399 -17.88 23.04 4.35
C ASN A 399 -17.97 23.69 5.75
N PRO A 400 -17.66 24.99 5.91
CA PRO A 400 -17.59 25.64 7.23
C PRO A 400 -18.91 25.68 8.03
N GLU A 401 -20.05 25.39 7.40
CA GLU A 401 -21.33 25.19 8.09
C GLU A 401 -21.32 23.87 8.88
N ALA A 402 -20.81 22.80 8.28
CA ALA A 402 -20.68 21.49 8.90
C ALA A 402 -19.64 21.50 10.03
N LEU A 403 -18.54 22.26 9.89
CA LEU A 403 -17.58 22.47 10.98
C LEU A 403 -18.22 23.18 12.18
N ARG A 404 -18.97 24.26 11.95
CA ARG A 404 -19.70 24.96 13.04
C ARG A 404 -20.74 24.08 13.70
N LYS A 405 -21.45 23.23 12.95
CA LYS A 405 -22.43 22.27 13.53
C LYS A 405 -21.74 21.21 14.39
N ALA A 406 -20.57 20.70 13.99
CA ALA A 406 -19.77 19.79 14.82
C ALA A 406 -19.21 20.47 16.07
N GLN A 407 -18.72 21.72 15.98
CA GLN A 407 -18.31 22.51 17.15
C GLN A 407 -19.49 22.70 18.12
N ALA A 408 -20.67 23.07 17.61
CA ALA A 408 -21.86 23.30 18.45
C ALA A 408 -22.38 22.02 19.14
N GLU A 409 -22.30 20.85 18.50
CA GLU A 409 -22.61 19.57 19.14
C GLU A 409 -21.65 19.28 20.31
N ILE A 410 -20.34 19.40 20.07
CA ILE A 410 -19.33 19.08 21.07
C ILE A 410 -19.39 20.07 22.25
N ASP A 411 -19.52 21.37 21.98
CA ASP A 411 -19.67 22.41 23.00
C ASP A 411 -20.92 22.17 23.88
N ALA A 412 -22.01 21.65 23.31
CA ALA A 412 -23.25 21.36 24.04
C ALA A 412 -23.19 20.06 24.85
N CYS A 413 -22.44 19.05 24.39
CA CYS A 413 -22.30 17.75 25.05
C CYS A 413 -21.20 17.72 26.12
N VAL A 414 -20.03 18.31 25.83
CA VAL A 414 -18.82 18.25 26.67
C VAL A 414 -18.66 19.51 27.52
N GLY A 415 -19.05 20.67 26.99
CA GLY A 415 -18.73 21.96 27.55
C GLY A 415 -17.23 22.30 27.44
N ASN A 416 -16.88 23.56 27.74
CA ASN A 416 -15.52 24.08 27.49
C ASN A 416 -14.54 23.90 28.67
N ASN A 417 -14.95 23.27 29.78
CA ASN A 417 -14.17 23.20 31.03
C ASN A 417 -13.19 22.01 31.09
N ARG A 418 -13.20 21.14 30.08
CA ARG A 418 -12.29 19.99 29.94
C ARG A 418 -12.13 19.63 28.47
N MET A 419 -11.13 18.80 28.15
CA MET A 419 -11.05 18.18 26.83
C MET A 419 -12.18 17.16 26.62
N LEU A 420 -12.47 16.87 25.36
CA LEU A 420 -13.30 15.74 24.95
C LEU A 420 -12.57 14.43 25.28
N GLU A 421 -13.30 13.45 25.82
CA GLU A 421 -12.81 12.14 26.22
C GLU A 421 -13.48 11.03 25.38
N GLU A 422 -12.88 9.84 25.34
CA GLU A 422 -13.39 8.75 24.50
C GLU A 422 -14.78 8.25 24.92
N SER A 423 -15.15 8.48 26.19
CA SER A 423 -16.48 8.24 26.73
C SER A 423 -17.56 9.15 26.17
N ASP A 424 -17.21 10.34 25.66
CA ASP A 424 -18.19 11.31 25.11
C ASP A 424 -18.56 10.98 23.65
N VAL A 425 -17.65 10.31 22.92
CA VAL A 425 -17.78 10.00 21.48
C VAL A 425 -19.08 9.29 21.08
N PRO A 426 -19.68 8.37 21.88
CA PRO A 426 -20.99 7.78 21.56
C PRO A 426 -22.15 8.77 21.49
N ASP A 427 -22.07 9.86 22.27
CA ASP A 427 -23.13 10.87 22.43
C ASP A 427 -22.98 12.05 21.45
N LEU A 428 -22.07 11.92 20.46
CA LEU A 428 -21.81 12.89 19.39
C LEU A 428 -22.27 12.33 18.02
N PRO A 429 -23.59 12.20 17.77
CA PRO A 429 -24.13 11.58 16.56
C PRO A 429 -23.80 12.33 15.26
N TYR A 430 -23.63 13.65 15.30
CA TYR A 430 -23.24 14.44 14.13
C TYR A 430 -21.75 14.32 13.83
N LEU A 431 -20.87 14.28 14.84
CA LEU A 431 -19.45 13.90 14.65
C LEU A 431 -19.33 12.49 14.08
N ARG A 432 -20.18 11.54 14.50
CA ARG A 432 -20.28 10.21 13.88
C ARG A 432 -20.75 10.30 12.43
N GLY A 433 -21.72 11.17 12.13
CA GLY A 433 -22.15 11.49 10.77
C GLY A 433 -21.03 12.05 9.88
N VAL A 434 -20.16 12.91 10.43
CA VAL A 434 -18.98 13.47 9.75
C VAL A 434 -17.99 12.35 9.39
N VAL A 435 -17.72 11.41 10.31
CA VAL A 435 -16.85 10.25 10.05
C VAL A 435 -17.47 9.33 8.99
N ASN A 436 -18.77 9.03 9.08
CA ASN A 436 -19.49 8.20 8.10
C ASN A 436 -19.50 8.85 6.71
N GLU A 437 -19.82 10.13 6.60
CA GLU A 437 -19.85 10.84 5.31
C GLU A 437 -18.45 10.98 4.70
N THR A 438 -17.42 11.11 5.53
CA THR A 438 -16.03 11.02 5.09
C THR A 438 -15.70 9.62 4.53
N LEU A 439 -16.08 8.55 5.24
CA LEU A 439 -15.89 7.17 4.77
C LEU A 439 -16.73 6.83 3.51
N ARG A 440 -17.82 7.55 3.27
CA ARG A 440 -18.64 7.45 2.05
C ARG A 440 -17.97 8.17 0.86
N LEU A 441 -17.56 9.42 1.03
CA LEU A 441 -16.94 10.18 -0.05
C LEU A 441 -15.50 9.74 -0.34
N TYR A 442 -14.69 9.49 0.69
CA TYR A 442 -13.29 9.08 0.56
C TYR A 442 -13.03 7.77 1.30
N PRO A 443 -13.59 6.64 0.81
CA PRO A 443 -13.38 5.33 1.43
C PRO A 443 -11.89 4.98 1.42
N ALA A 444 -11.33 4.76 2.61
CA ALA A 444 -9.89 4.51 2.79
C ALA A 444 -9.35 3.34 1.95
N ALA A 445 -10.20 2.36 1.60
CA ALA A 445 -9.91 1.32 0.60
C ALA A 445 -11.02 1.31 -0.49
N PRO A 446 -10.87 2.04 -1.61
CA PRO A 446 -11.95 2.30 -2.57
C PRO A 446 -12.31 1.11 -3.48
N LEU A 447 -11.53 0.02 -3.43
CA LEU A 447 -11.79 -1.27 -4.09
C LEU A 447 -11.92 -2.44 -3.07
N LEU A 448 -11.98 -2.10 -1.78
CA LEU A 448 -11.66 -2.98 -0.65
C LEU A 448 -10.28 -3.67 -0.79
N VAL A 449 -10.00 -4.64 0.09
CA VAL A 449 -8.87 -5.57 -0.11
C VAL A 449 -9.33 -6.67 -1.08
N PRO A 450 -8.59 -6.98 -2.16
CA PRO A 450 -9.03 -7.96 -3.16
C PRO A 450 -9.34 -9.35 -2.58
N HIS A 451 -10.38 -10.00 -3.11
CA HIS A 451 -10.80 -11.36 -2.78
C HIS A 451 -10.48 -12.34 -3.95
N GLU A 452 -10.46 -13.65 -3.72
CA GLU A 452 -10.36 -14.68 -4.78
C GLU A 452 -11.43 -15.76 -4.55
N SER A 453 -12.17 -16.16 -5.59
CA SER A 453 -13.15 -17.26 -5.49
C SER A 453 -12.43 -18.61 -5.37
N THR A 454 -12.83 -19.45 -4.42
CA THR A 454 -12.31 -20.83 -4.29
C THR A 454 -12.98 -21.78 -5.29
N GLU A 455 -14.27 -21.59 -5.54
CA GLU A 455 -15.16 -22.47 -6.31
C GLU A 455 -15.97 -21.67 -7.35
N GLU A 456 -16.74 -22.34 -8.20
CA GLU A 456 -17.69 -21.66 -9.11
C GLU A 456 -18.90 -21.17 -8.30
N CYS A 457 -19.33 -19.94 -8.54
CA CYS A 457 -20.47 -19.32 -7.84
C CYS A 457 -21.34 -18.47 -8.77
N THR A 458 -22.42 -17.93 -8.24
CA THR A 458 -23.28 -16.95 -8.95
C THR A 458 -23.23 -15.61 -8.23
N VAL A 459 -23.18 -14.52 -9.00
CA VAL A 459 -23.31 -13.12 -8.53
C VAL A 459 -24.16 -12.36 -9.55
N ASP A 460 -25.19 -11.64 -9.10
CA ASP A 460 -26.17 -10.93 -9.95
C ASP A 460 -26.79 -11.84 -11.05
N GLY A 461 -26.98 -13.12 -10.68
CA GLY A 461 -27.44 -14.16 -11.61
C GLY A 461 -26.46 -14.50 -12.74
N PHE A 462 -25.18 -14.09 -12.67
CA PHE A 462 -24.12 -14.46 -13.59
C PHE A 462 -23.16 -15.49 -12.98
N VAL A 463 -22.66 -16.43 -13.80
CA VAL A 463 -21.72 -17.47 -13.37
C VAL A 463 -20.31 -16.91 -13.25
N VAL A 464 -19.70 -17.05 -12.07
CA VAL A 464 -18.36 -16.59 -11.74
C VAL A 464 -17.43 -17.81 -11.59
N PRO A 465 -16.45 -18.01 -12.48
CA PRO A 465 -15.52 -19.14 -12.39
C PRO A 465 -14.65 -19.13 -11.11
N PRO A 466 -14.15 -20.29 -10.67
CA PRO A 466 -13.17 -20.37 -9.59
C PRO A 466 -11.89 -19.61 -9.93
N ARG A 467 -11.19 -19.13 -8.89
CA ARG A 467 -9.94 -18.36 -8.94
C ARG A 467 -10.08 -16.98 -9.61
N THR A 468 -11.30 -16.47 -9.68
CA THR A 468 -11.60 -15.11 -10.12
C THR A 468 -11.30 -14.12 -9.00
N MET A 469 -10.52 -13.08 -9.28
CA MET A 469 -10.23 -12.03 -8.30
C MET A 469 -11.42 -11.09 -8.19
N LEU A 470 -12.03 -10.95 -7.02
CA LEU A 470 -13.11 -9.98 -6.78
C LEU A 470 -12.55 -8.64 -6.28
N LEU A 471 -12.97 -7.56 -6.94
CA LEU A 471 -12.79 -6.16 -6.53
C LEU A 471 -14.17 -5.52 -6.32
N VAL A 472 -14.41 -4.93 -5.16
CA VAL A 472 -15.68 -4.27 -4.83
C VAL A 472 -15.45 -2.77 -4.78
N ASN A 473 -15.95 -2.06 -5.79
CA ASN A 473 -15.71 -0.64 -6.02
C ASN A 473 -16.60 0.22 -5.12
N THR A 474 -16.29 0.27 -3.82
CA THR A 474 -17.01 1.06 -2.82
C THR A 474 -17.08 2.54 -3.20
N TYR A 475 -16.07 3.08 -3.88
CA TYR A 475 -16.12 4.45 -4.42
C TYR A 475 -17.33 4.70 -5.34
N ALA A 476 -17.68 3.72 -6.18
CA ALA A 476 -18.84 3.78 -7.07
C ALA A 476 -20.15 3.53 -6.32
N ILE A 477 -20.22 2.47 -5.50
CA ILE A 477 -21.40 2.13 -4.68
C ILE A 477 -21.83 3.32 -3.80
N TYR A 478 -20.87 4.08 -3.28
CA TYR A 478 -21.11 5.24 -2.41
C TYR A 478 -21.44 6.54 -3.16
N ARG A 479 -21.41 6.52 -4.50
CA ARG A 479 -21.77 7.63 -5.40
C ARG A 479 -22.93 7.30 -6.34
N ASP A 480 -23.51 6.11 -6.20
CA ASP A 480 -24.67 5.66 -6.96
C ASP A 480 -25.88 6.58 -6.68
N PRO A 481 -26.39 7.32 -7.69
CA PRO A 481 -27.53 8.22 -7.49
C PRO A 481 -28.85 7.50 -7.26
N GLU A 482 -28.95 6.19 -7.51
CA GLU A 482 -30.14 5.39 -7.16
C GLU A 482 -30.19 5.08 -5.64
N VAL A 483 -29.05 5.17 -4.95
CA VAL A 483 -28.91 4.90 -3.50
C VAL A 483 -28.66 6.19 -2.69
N TRP A 484 -27.93 7.16 -3.25
CA TRP A 484 -27.43 8.33 -2.54
C TRP A 484 -27.89 9.65 -3.19
N GLU A 485 -28.84 10.31 -2.53
CA GLU A 485 -29.24 11.70 -2.78
C GLU A 485 -28.04 12.67 -2.69
N GLU A 486 -27.90 13.58 -3.67
CA GLU A 486 -26.71 14.47 -3.84
C GLU A 486 -25.37 13.72 -3.60
N PRO A 487 -25.04 12.70 -4.42
CA PRO A 487 -24.03 11.69 -4.09
C PRO A 487 -22.60 12.23 -3.97
N THR A 488 -22.31 13.37 -4.60
CA THR A 488 -20.99 14.02 -4.57
C THR A 488 -20.83 15.04 -3.44
N LYS A 489 -21.92 15.40 -2.75
CA LYS A 489 -21.97 16.45 -1.74
C LYS A 489 -21.71 15.89 -0.35
N PHE A 490 -21.03 16.66 0.50
CA PHE A 490 -20.78 16.35 1.91
C PHE A 490 -21.99 16.80 2.75
N MET A 491 -22.76 15.84 3.25
CA MET A 491 -23.96 16.05 4.06
C MET A 491 -23.98 15.05 5.22
N PRO A 492 -23.24 15.30 6.32
CA PRO A 492 -23.28 14.46 7.52
C PRO A 492 -24.70 14.22 8.06
N GLU A 493 -25.62 15.17 7.82
CA GLU A 493 -27.07 15.08 8.02
C GLU A 493 -27.68 13.75 7.57
N ARG A 494 -27.15 13.12 6.50
CA ARG A 494 -27.71 11.88 5.96
C ARG A 494 -27.58 10.67 6.90
N PHE A 495 -26.85 10.81 8.01
CA PHE A 495 -26.72 9.80 9.08
C PHE A 495 -27.42 10.22 10.38
N GLU A 496 -28.05 11.40 10.44
CA GLU A 496 -28.97 11.76 11.51
C GLU A 496 -30.25 10.89 11.38
N GLY A 497 -30.81 10.44 12.51
CA GLY A 497 -31.92 9.46 12.53
C GLY A 497 -31.54 8.01 12.19
N GLY A 498 -30.42 7.80 11.48
CA GLY A 498 -29.85 6.49 11.16
C GLY A 498 -30.53 5.72 10.02
N GLY A 499 -29.98 4.55 9.69
CA GLY A 499 -30.52 3.60 8.71
C GLY A 499 -29.79 3.61 7.37
N LYS A 500 -29.20 4.74 6.95
CA LYS A 500 -28.37 4.78 5.73
C LYS A 500 -27.02 4.08 5.89
N GLU A 501 -26.60 3.73 7.12
CA GLU A 501 -25.41 2.90 7.34
C GLU A 501 -25.52 1.48 6.74
N SER A 502 -26.73 0.96 6.48
CA SER A 502 -26.91 -0.40 5.92
C SER A 502 -26.29 -0.59 4.53
N TRP A 503 -26.22 0.48 3.74
CA TRP A 503 -25.65 0.48 2.38
C TRP A 503 -24.14 0.73 2.37
N MET A 504 -23.51 0.82 3.55
CA MET A 504 -22.10 1.14 3.71
C MET A 504 -21.29 -0.05 4.25
N ILE A 505 -20.25 -0.42 3.51
CA ILE A 505 -19.27 -1.45 3.86
C ILE A 505 -17.82 -0.90 3.87
N PRO A 506 -17.51 0.27 4.49
CA PRO A 506 -16.17 0.87 4.45
C PRO A 506 -15.10 -0.01 5.12
N PHE A 507 -15.54 -0.85 6.06
CA PHE A 507 -14.73 -1.88 6.72
C PHE A 507 -14.86 -3.26 6.04
N GLY A 508 -15.52 -3.36 4.89
CA GLY A 508 -15.89 -4.62 4.24
C GLY A 508 -16.99 -5.38 4.98
N MET A 509 -17.32 -6.58 4.50
CA MET A 509 -18.35 -7.44 5.08
C MET A 509 -17.91 -8.92 5.11
N GLY A 510 -18.77 -9.82 5.61
CA GLY A 510 -18.49 -11.24 5.76
C GLY A 510 -17.32 -11.54 6.70
N ARG A 511 -16.72 -12.73 6.57
CA ARG A 511 -15.60 -13.22 7.39
C ARG A 511 -14.36 -12.33 7.34
N ARG A 512 -14.19 -11.55 6.27
CA ARG A 512 -13.02 -10.68 6.06
C ARG A 512 -13.26 -9.21 6.46
N ARG A 513 -14.45 -8.83 6.97
CA ARG A 513 -14.72 -7.50 7.57
C ARG A 513 -13.61 -7.10 8.54
N CYS A 514 -13.21 -5.83 8.53
CA CYS A 514 -12.06 -5.33 9.30
C CYS A 514 -12.18 -5.67 10.80
N PRO A 515 -11.17 -6.31 11.42
CA PRO A 515 -11.20 -6.53 12.86
C PRO A 515 -10.90 -5.25 13.66
N GLY A 516 -10.27 -4.25 13.01
CA GLY A 516 -9.84 -2.99 13.64
C GLY A 516 -10.90 -1.88 13.66
N GLU A 517 -12.10 -2.13 13.12
CA GLU A 517 -13.20 -1.15 13.02
C GLU A 517 -13.49 -0.44 14.35
N GLY A 518 -13.60 -1.18 15.45
CA GLY A 518 -13.85 -0.61 16.78
C GLY A 518 -12.72 0.27 17.31
N LEU A 519 -11.46 -0.01 16.95
CA LEU A 519 -10.31 0.84 17.29
C LEU A 519 -10.27 2.09 16.39
N ALA A 520 -10.51 1.90 15.09
CA ALA A 520 -10.46 2.95 14.09
C ALA A 520 -11.50 4.04 14.38
N LEU A 521 -12.75 3.66 14.70
CA LEU A 521 -13.81 4.61 15.04
C LEU A 521 -13.53 5.36 16.36
N ARG A 522 -12.95 4.69 17.38
CA ARG A 522 -12.52 5.33 18.63
C ARG A 522 -11.41 6.35 18.39
N MET A 523 -10.37 5.98 17.63
CA MET A 523 -9.28 6.88 17.24
C MET A 523 -9.77 8.09 16.46
N MET A 524 -10.62 7.87 15.44
CA MET A 524 -11.15 8.95 14.60
C MET A 524 -12.04 9.90 15.39
N GLY A 525 -13.00 9.38 16.18
CA GLY A 525 -13.91 10.19 16.97
C GLY A 525 -13.19 11.03 18.02
N LEU A 526 -12.30 10.43 18.82
CA LEU A 526 -11.53 11.15 19.85
C LEU A 526 -10.60 12.21 19.23
N THR A 527 -9.92 11.89 18.13
CA THR A 527 -8.96 12.80 17.49
C THR A 527 -9.68 13.96 16.80
N LEU A 528 -10.65 13.68 15.92
CA LEU A 528 -11.39 14.72 15.21
C LEU A 528 -12.21 15.57 16.19
N GLY A 529 -12.87 14.94 17.16
CA GLY A 529 -13.57 15.63 18.24
C GLY A 529 -12.64 16.59 19.00
N THR A 530 -11.45 16.14 19.40
CA THR A 530 -10.46 17.01 20.06
C THR A 530 -9.99 18.17 19.17
N LEU A 531 -9.66 17.91 17.90
CA LEU A 531 -9.20 18.94 16.97
C LEU A 531 -10.26 20.02 16.74
N ILE A 532 -11.53 19.62 16.58
CA ILE A 532 -12.69 20.51 16.39
C ILE A 532 -13.03 21.27 17.69
N HIS A 533 -12.98 20.59 18.84
CA HIS A 533 -13.30 21.15 20.15
C HIS A 533 -12.27 22.18 20.59
N CYS A 534 -10.97 21.93 20.39
CA CYS A 534 -9.89 22.77 20.91
C CYS A 534 -9.45 23.90 19.97
N PHE A 535 -9.67 23.78 18.66
CA PHE A 535 -9.12 24.69 17.67
C PHE A 535 -10.15 25.12 16.61
N ASP A 536 -10.08 26.38 16.21
CA ASP A 536 -10.69 26.87 14.97
C ASP A 536 -9.72 26.60 13.82
N TRP A 537 -10.28 26.26 12.65
CA TRP A 537 -9.53 25.82 11.48
C TRP A 537 -9.89 26.66 10.25
N GLU A 538 -8.86 27.15 9.56
CA GLU A 538 -8.98 27.93 8.32
C GLU A 538 -8.11 27.33 7.21
N THR A 539 -8.48 27.53 5.95
CA THR A 539 -7.65 27.19 4.79
C THR A 539 -6.44 28.12 4.69
N VAL A 540 -5.30 27.61 4.19
CA VAL A 540 -4.13 28.45 3.93
C VAL A 540 -4.38 29.36 2.72
N GLY A 541 -4.73 30.62 2.99
CA GLY A 541 -5.01 31.63 1.97
C GLY A 541 -6.48 31.65 1.52
N ARG A 542 -6.72 32.22 0.33
CA ARG A 542 -8.07 32.47 -0.23
C ARG A 542 -8.40 31.61 -1.46
N GLY A 543 -7.64 30.54 -1.71
CA GLY A 543 -7.92 29.59 -2.78
C GLY A 543 -8.89 28.50 -2.34
N GLU A 544 -9.52 27.82 -3.30
CA GLU A 544 -10.21 26.56 -3.04
C GLU A 544 -9.20 25.50 -2.57
N LEU A 545 -9.63 24.62 -1.66
CA LEU A 545 -8.79 23.54 -1.16
C LEU A 545 -8.58 22.49 -2.25
N ASP A 546 -7.33 22.09 -2.49
CA ASP A 546 -7.05 20.94 -3.37
C ASP A 546 -7.64 19.67 -2.75
N MET A 547 -8.54 19.00 -3.49
CA MET A 547 -9.20 17.76 -3.11
C MET A 547 -8.82 16.59 -4.02
N ALA A 548 -7.69 16.68 -4.73
CA ALA A 548 -7.18 15.63 -5.60
C ALA A 548 -6.77 14.37 -4.83
N GLU A 549 -7.07 13.21 -5.41
CA GLU A 549 -6.79 11.88 -4.86
C GLU A 549 -5.43 11.35 -5.34
N ALA A 550 -4.60 10.82 -4.43
CA ALA A 550 -3.42 10.04 -4.79
C ALA A 550 -3.79 8.59 -5.15
N SER A 551 -2.86 7.87 -5.78
CA SER A 551 -3.05 6.49 -6.25
C SER A 551 -2.26 5.48 -5.42
N GLY A 552 -2.93 4.73 -4.53
CA GLY A 552 -2.30 3.72 -3.68
C GLY A 552 -3.04 2.37 -3.62
N LEU A 553 -2.79 1.62 -2.55
CA LEU A 553 -3.73 0.62 -2.01
C LEU A 553 -4.89 1.34 -1.29
N THR A 554 -4.54 2.39 -0.56
CA THR A 554 -5.44 3.32 0.12
C THR A 554 -5.81 4.51 -0.76
N LEU A 555 -6.70 5.37 -0.26
CA LEU A 555 -7.10 6.64 -0.88
C LEU A 555 -6.58 7.87 -0.09
N PRO A 556 -5.28 8.19 -0.09
CA PRO A 556 -4.77 9.43 0.51
C PRO A 556 -4.99 10.65 -0.41
N ARG A 557 -4.87 11.86 0.14
CA ARG A 557 -4.77 13.11 -0.63
C ARG A 557 -3.53 13.11 -1.52
N ALA A 558 -3.61 13.77 -2.68
CA ALA A 558 -2.48 14.01 -3.57
C ALA A 558 -1.48 15.04 -3.01
N VAL A 559 -2.01 16.10 -2.40
CA VAL A 559 -1.25 17.11 -1.65
C VAL A 559 -1.71 17.07 -0.18
N PRO A 560 -0.81 16.81 0.78
CA PRO A 560 -1.18 16.74 2.20
C PRO A 560 -1.85 18.02 2.70
N LEU A 561 -2.83 17.89 3.60
CA LEU A 561 -3.61 19.01 4.09
C LEU A 561 -2.75 19.92 4.99
N VAL A 562 -2.43 21.13 4.50
CA VAL A 562 -1.94 22.23 5.33
C VAL A 562 -3.12 23.15 5.67
N ALA A 563 -3.39 23.31 6.96
CA ALA A 563 -4.47 24.15 7.49
C ALA A 563 -3.93 25.12 8.54
N VAL A 564 -4.57 26.27 8.74
CA VAL A 564 -4.26 27.19 9.83
C VAL A 564 -5.09 26.80 11.05
N CYS A 565 -4.45 26.47 12.16
CA CYS A 565 -5.11 26.26 13.44
C CYS A 565 -5.00 27.50 14.34
N ARG A 566 -6.06 27.77 15.10
CA ARG A 566 -6.10 28.80 16.16
C ARG A 566 -6.72 28.18 17.43
N PRO A 567 -6.11 28.31 18.62
CA PRO A 567 -6.74 27.86 19.86
C PRO A 567 -8.09 28.57 20.09
N ARG A 568 -9.17 27.81 20.30
CA ARG A 568 -10.49 28.40 20.56
C ARG A 568 -10.47 29.16 21.87
N GLN A 569 -10.95 30.41 21.88
CA GLN A 569 -10.86 31.31 23.03
C GLN A 569 -11.45 30.73 24.32
N ALA A 570 -12.50 29.91 24.22
CA ALA A 570 -13.09 29.20 25.37
C ALA A 570 -12.15 28.12 25.95
N MET A 571 -11.39 27.44 25.09
CA MET A 571 -10.52 26.31 25.44
C MET A 571 -9.09 26.69 25.83
N ILE A 572 -8.69 27.97 25.71
CA ILE A 572 -7.32 28.41 26.02
C ILE A 572 -6.92 28.07 27.47
N HIS A 573 -7.85 28.11 28.42
CA HIS A 573 -7.56 27.75 29.81
C HIS A 573 -7.18 26.26 29.94
N VAL A 574 -8.05 25.34 29.49
CA VAL A 574 -7.79 23.90 29.42
C VAL A 574 -6.49 23.61 28.66
N LEU A 575 -6.27 24.24 27.50
CA LEU A 575 -5.07 24.04 26.68
C LEU A 575 -3.78 24.55 27.33
N SER A 576 -3.87 25.50 28.27
CA SER A 576 -2.72 26.02 29.03
C SER A 576 -2.32 25.16 30.24
N GLU A 577 -3.12 24.14 30.55
CA GLU A 577 -2.92 23.18 31.65
C GLU A 577 -2.38 21.80 31.17
N LEU A 578 -2.00 21.67 29.88
CA LEU A 578 -1.63 20.40 29.21
C LEU A 578 -0.12 20.13 29.03
#